data_AF-A0A537QJX9-F1
#
_entry.id   AF-A0A537QJX9-F1
#
_cell.length_a   1.000
_cell.length_b   1.000
_cell.length_c   1.000
_cell.angle_alpha   90.00
_cell.angle_beta   90.00
_cell.angle_gamma   90.00
#
_symmetry.space_group_name_H-M   'P 1'
#
loop_
_entity.id
_entity.type
_entity.pdbx_description
1 polymer ?
#
loop_
_entity_poly.entity_id
_entity_poly.type
_entity_poly.pdbx_seq_one_letter_code
_entity_poly.pdbx_strand_id
1 'polypeptide(L)'
;MPLYRFLAILVLIGAAMSGSAQAQAPAPAPGSAPTQPPPGPVYMITFFEVGTGSADQTIGLLRDFAAASRKQDGNAGVLALHEIARPGRFAFVELWRDKPAREANAPAVASLRDKLQPLFASPFDVRTNYGLDVTGPAIGAEPGVDNAVYVLTHVDVFPAGKDQTIELLKTLAAASRKETGHLRFELWQQEGRFNHLPVFEIWRDAQAQGAHANAPHTRDFRAKLVPLQGALYDERLYTAIR
;
A
#
# COMPACT_ATOMS: atom_id res chain seq x y z
N MET A 1 -24.82 -60.84 73.26
CA MET A 1 -25.90 -60.13 73.98
C MET A 1 -25.69 -58.62 73.80
N PRO A 2 -26.72 -57.76 73.68
CA PRO A 2 -27.91 -57.71 72.80
C PRO A 2 -27.68 -56.69 71.64
N LEU A 3 -28.36 -56.72 70.48
CA LEU A 3 -29.76 -56.39 70.12
C LEU A 3 -30.16 -54.89 70.21
N TYR A 4 -30.67 -54.40 69.06
CA TYR A 4 -31.73 -53.43 68.78
C TYR A 4 -31.44 -52.20 67.89
N ARG A 5 -32.25 -52.18 66.81
CA ARG A 5 -32.56 -51.19 65.77
C ARG A 5 -33.08 -49.84 66.29
N PHE A 6 -33.03 -48.79 65.45
CA PHE A 6 -34.12 -47.86 65.01
C PHE A 6 -33.43 -46.63 64.32
N LEU A 7 -33.56 -46.37 63.01
CA LEU A 7 -34.65 -45.74 62.23
C LEU A 7 -34.41 -44.23 61.94
N ALA A 8 -34.32 -43.92 60.62
CA ALA A 8 -34.55 -42.64 59.92
C ALA A 8 -33.65 -41.43 60.30
N ILE A 9 -33.25 -40.51 59.41
CA ILE A 9 -34.06 -39.72 58.47
C ILE A 9 -33.17 -39.29 57.29
N LEU A 10 -33.74 -39.40 56.09
CA LEU A 10 -33.25 -38.80 54.84
C LEU A 10 -33.55 -37.29 54.87
N VAL A 11 -32.54 -36.44 54.71
CA VAL A 11 -32.74 -35.01 54.38
C VAL A 11 -32.03 -34.73 53.06
N LEU A 12 -32.83 -34.62 52.00
CA LEU A 12 -32.44 -34.07 50.71
C LEU A 12 -32.52 -32.54 50.81
N ILE A 13 -31.38 -31.85 50.79
CA ILE A 13 -31.32 -30.42 50.50
C ILE A 13 -31.00 -30.28 49.01
N GLY A 14 -32.02 -30.00 48.22
CA GLY A 14 -31.88 -29.55 46.84
C GLY A 14 -31.40 -28.11 46.82
N ALA A 15 -30.15 -27.88 46.45
CA ALA A 15 -29.66 -26.55 46.09
C ALA A 15 -30.03 -26.28 44.63
N ALA A 16 -31.05 -25.46 44.41
CA ALA A 16 -31.35 -24.90 43.10
C ALA A 16 -30.28 -23.84 42.77
N MET A 17 -29.30 -24.22 41.95
CA MET A 17 -28.37 -23.28 41.32
C MET A 17 -29.08 -22.63 40.13
N SER A 18 -29.55 -21.40 40.32
CA SER A 18 -30.02 -20.54 39.25
C SER A 18 -28.84 -20.13 38.37
N GLY A 19 -28.51 -20.96 37.38
CA GLY A 19 -27.56 -20.62 36.33
C GLY A 19 -28.15 -19.55 35.43
N SER A 20 -27.65 -18.31 35.52
CA SER A 20 -27.89 -17.28 34.52
C SER A 20 -27.32 -17.75 33.18
N ALA A 21 -28.20 -18.11 32.25
CA ALA A 21 -27.82 -18.41 30.87
C ALA A 21 -27.28 -17.13 30.20
N GLN A 22 -25.95 -16.97 30.19
CA GLN A 22 -25.32 -16.06 29.25
C GLN A 22 -25.48 -16.67 27.85
N ALA A 23 -26.26 -16.00 27.00
CA ALA A 23 -26.35 -16.34 25.59
C ALA A 23 -24.95 -16.24 24.97
N GLN A 24 -24.41 -17.38 24.56
CA GLN A 24 -23.15 -17.46 23.84
C GLN A 24 -23.35 -16.75 22.49
N ALA A 25 -22.66 -15.64 22.27
CA ALA A 25 -22.69 -14.96 20.98
C ALA A 25 -22.25 -15.95 19.88
N PRO A 26 -22.94 -16.00 18.73
CA PRO A 26 -22.56 -16.89 17.65
C PRO A 26 -21.12 -16.59 17.21
N ALA A 27 -20.34 -17.65 16.99
CA ALA A 27 -18.99 -17.52 16.46
C ALA A 27 -19.04 -16.74 15.13
N PRO A 28 -18.09 -15.81 14.89
CA PRO A 28 -18.02 -15.12 13.61
C PRO A 28 -17.92 -16.15 12.49
N ALA A 29 -18.72 -15.97 11.44
CA ALA A 29 -18.65 -16.83 10.25
C ALA A 29 -17.19 -16.85 9.74
N PRO A 30 -16.68 -17.99 9.26
CA PRO A 30 -15.36 -18.03 8.65
C PRO A 30 -15.35 -17.01 7.51
N GLY A 31 -14.56 -15.94 7.68
CA GLY A 31 -14.34 -14.96 6.64
C GLY A 31 -13.87 -15.69 5.39
N SER A 32 -14.51 -15.41 4.25
CA SER A 32 -14.06 -15.91 2.96
C SER A 32 -12.55 -15.64 2.84
N ALA A 33 -11.79 -16.70 2.57
CA ALA A 33 -10.37 -16.55 2.27
C ALA A 33 -10.23 -15.49 1.17
N PRO A 34 -9.31 -14.54 1.30
CA PRO A 34 -9.18 -13.49 0.30
C PRO A 34 -8.90 -14.12 -1.07
N THR A 35 -9.78 -13.85 -2.02
CA THR A 35 -9.60 -14.28 -3.40
C THR A 35 -8.41 -13.55 -3.99
N GLN A 36 -7.46 -14.29 -4.59
CA GLN A 36 -6.39 -13.66 -5.35
C GLN A 36 -7.01 -12.75 -6.42
N PRO A 37 -6.46 -11.54 -6.60
CA PRO A 37 -6.93 -10.66 -7.66
C PRO A 37 -6.74 -11.33 -9.04
N PRO A 38 -7.63 -11.02 -9.99
CA PRO A 38 -7.62 -11.65 -11.31
C PRO A 38 -6.28 -11.40 -12.03
N PRO A 39 -5.92 -12.27 -13.00
CA PRO A 39 -4.74 -12.06 -13.84
C PRO A 39 -4.76 -10.67 -14.49
N GLY A 40 -3.62 -9.97 -14.45
CA GLY A 40 -3.52 -8.62 -14.99
C GLY A 40 -2.18 -7.95 -14.68
N PRO A 41 -2.08 -6.63 -14.97
CA PRO A 41 -0.87 -5.87 -14.72
C PRO A 41 -0.45 -5.88 -13.25
N VAL A 42 0.87 -5.91 -13.02
CA VAL A 42 1.48 -5.89 -11.69
C VAL A 42 2.15 -4.54 -11.46
N TYR A 43 1.81 -3.89 -10.36
CA TYR A 43 2.30 -2.58 -9.97
C TYR A 43 3.22 -2.74 -8.77
N MET A 44 4.48 -2.35 -8.92
CA MET A 44 5.46 -2.44 -7.85
C MET A 44 5.88 -1.07 -7.36
N ILE A 45 6.01 -0.94 -6.04
CA ILE A 45 6.73 0.15 -5.41
C ILE A 45 7.83 -0.47 -4.57
N THR A 46 9.08 -0.06 -4.80
CA THR A 46 10.19 -0.42 -3.93
C THR A 46 10.74 0.83 -3.29
N PHE A 47 10.67 0.91 -1.95
CA PHE A 47 11.31 1.98 -1.17
C PHE A 47 12.63 1.49 -0.60
N PHE A 48 13.61 2.38 -0.47
CA PHE A 48 14.84 2.09 0.24
C PHE A 48 15.56 3.37 0.66
N GLU A 49 16.55 3.22 1.54
CA GLU A 49 17.39 4.32 1.99
C GLU A 49 18.87 3.98 1.85
N VAL A 50 19.68 4.96 1.48
CA VAL A 50 21.15 4.88 1.47
C VAL A 50 21.74 5.94 2.38
N GLY A 51 23.01 5.79 2.75
CA GLY A 51 23.76 6.88 3.37
C GLY A 51 23.72 8.13 2.50
N THR A 52 23.54 9.32 3.09
CA THR A 52 23.36 10.56 2.33
C THR A 52 24.53 10.92 1.41
N GLY A 53 25.75 10.46 1.74
CA GLY A 53 26.94 10.61 0.89
C GLY A 53 26.96 9.70 -0.34
N SER A 54 26.02 8.76 -0.46
CA SER A 54 25.95 7.79 -1.57
C SER A 54 24.89 8.14 -2.62
N ALA A 55 24.20 9.29 -2.49
CA ALA A 55 23.06 9.66 -3.33
C ALA A 55 23.39 9.65 -4.83
N ASP A 56 24.49 10.28 -5.25
CA ASP A 56 24.89 10.36 -6.66
C ASP A 56 25.22 8.98 -7.26
N GLN A 57 25.89 8.12 -6.48
CA GLN A 57 26.16 6.74 -6.87
C GLN A 57 24.85 5.96 -7.05
N THR A 58 23.90 6.12 -6.12
CA THR A 58 22.58 5.49 -6.20
C THR A 58 21.79 5.99 -7.40
N ILE A 59 21.83 7.28 -7.71
CA ILE A 59 21.20 7.88 -8.89
C ILE A 59 21.70 7.21 -10.17
N GLY A 60 23.02 7.03 -10.32
CA GLY A 60 23.60 6.33 -11.47
C GLY A 60 23.11 4.89 -11.59
N LEU A 61 23.13 4.14 -10.50
CA LEU A 61 22.66 2.74 -10.46
C LEU A 61 21.17 2.61 -10.82
N LEU A 62 20.33 3.52 -10.32
CA LEU A 62 18.90 3.53 -10.62
C LEU A 62 18.60 3.93 -12.06
N ARG A 63 19.36 4.87 -12.63
CA ARG A 63 19.23 5.24 -14.05
C ARG A 63 19.51 4.04 -14.95
N ASP A 64 20.62 3.34 -14.71
CA ASP A 64 21.02 2.17 -15.48
C ASP A 64 19.99 1.03 -15.35
N PHE A 65 19.53 0.75 -14.13
CA PHE A 65 18.48 -0.22 -13.87
C PHE A 65 17.19 0.14 -14.64
N ALA A 66 16.70 1.38 -14.51
CA ALA A 66 15.47 1.79 -15.17
C ALA A 66 15.59 1.73 -16.70
N ALA A 67 16.73 2.13 -17.28
CA ALA A 67 16.97 2.07 -18.71
C ALA A 67 17.04 0.62 -19.24
N ALA A 68 17.61 -0.31 -18.48
CA ALA A 68 17.66 -1.72 -18.83
C ALA A 68 16.28 -2.39 -18.68
N SER A 69 15.59 -2.17 -17.57
CA SER A 69 14.30 -2.79 -17.27
C SER A 69 13.20 -2.38 -18.24
N ARG A 70 13.20 -1.13 -18.72
CA ARG A 70 12.26 -0.67 -19.77
C ARG A 70 12.37 -1.40 -21.10
N LYS A 71 13.46 -2.15 -21.34
CA LYS A 71 13.66 -2.94 -22.58
C LYS A 71 13.20 -4.39 -22.45
N GLN A 72 12.83 -4.83 -21.24
CA GLN A 72 12.39 -6.20 -21.01
C GLN A 72 10.97 -6.42 -21.55
N ASP A 73 10.70 -7.63 -22.02
CA ASP A 73 9.35 -7.99 -22.48
C ASP A 73 8.33 -7.82 -21.35
N GLY A 74 7.18 -7.25 -21.69
CA GLY A 74 6.10 -7.00 -20.74
C GLY A 74 6.36 -5.87 -19.75
N ASN A 75 7.49 -5.15 -19.81
CA ASN A 75 7.64 -3.90 -19.06
C ASN A 75 6.75 -2.82 -19.67
N ALA A 76 5.93 -2.17 -18.86
CA ALA A 76 5.10 -1.04 -19.25
C ALA A 76 5.55 0.29 -18.63
N GLY A 77 6.72 0.29 -18.00
CA GLY A 77 7.36 1.48 -17.46
C GLY A 77 8.11 1.20 -16.18
N VAL A 78 9.17 1.98 -15.99
CA VAL A 78 9.92 2.07 -14.73
C VAL A 78 10.15 3.55 -14.44
N LEU A 79 9.90 3.97 -13.21
CA LEU A 79 10.22 5.30 -12.70
C LEU A 79 11.21 5.14 -11.55
N ALA A 80 12.44 5.61 -11.73
CA ALA A 80 13.38 5.78 -10.63
C ALA A 80 13.15 7.15 -9.99
N LEU A 81 13.04 7.20 -8.66
CA LEU A 81 12.56 8.37 -7.92
C LEU A 81 13.52 8.70 -6.77
N HIS A 82 13.78 10.00 -6.58
CA HIS A 82 14.57 10.55 -5.49
C HIS A 82 13.68 11.49 -4.64
N GLU A 83 13.63 11.25 -3.33
CA GLU A 83 12.72 11.98 -2.42
C GLU A 83 13.19 13.43 -2.23
N ILE A 84 12.30 14.39 -2.42
CA ILE A 84 12.64 15.83 -2.41
C ILE A 84 13.09 16.28 -1.02
N ALA A 85 12.42 15.83 0.04
CA ALA A 85 12.66 16.29 1.40
C ALA A 85 13.81 15.55 2.10
N ARG A 86 14.24 14.39 1.57
CA ARG A 86 15.19 13.48 2.25
C ARG A 86 16.15 12.86 1.23
N PRO A 87 17.36 13.42 1.07
CA PRO A 87 18.26 13.06 -0.02
C PRO A 87 18.81 11.63 0.04
N GLY A 88 18.69 10.94 1.18
CA GLY A 88 19.05 9.52 1.30
C GLY A 88 17.93 8.54 0.92
N ARG A 89 16.72 9.03 0.60
CA ARG A 89 15.54 8.19 0.34
C ARG A 89 15.21 8.11 -1.13
N PHE A 90 14.96 6.88 -1.57
CA PHE A 90 14.69 6.56 -2.94
C PHE A 90 13.48 5.65 -3.04
N ALA A 91 12.83 5.72 -4.19
CA ALA A 91 11.86 4.74 -4.59
C ALA A 91 12.06 4.37 -6.06
N PHE A 92 11.56 3.23 -6.47
CA PHE A 92 11.25 3.00 -7.88
C PHE A 92 9.90 2.34 -8.03
N VAL A 93 9.19 2.75 -9.08
CA VAL A 93 7.89 2.21 -9.46
C VAL A 93 8.05 1.44 -10.74
N GLU A 94 7.50 0.23 -10.80
CA GLU A 94 7.52 -0.60 -12.00
C GLU A 94 6.10 -1.04 -12.34
N LEU A 95 5.80 -1.03 -13.64
CA LEU A 95 4.56 -1.58 -14.17
C LEU A 95 4.87 -2.70 -15.14
N TRP A 96 4.26 -3.85 -14.93
CA TRP A 96 4.45 -5.05 -15.75
C TRP A 96 3.11 -5.53 -16.28
N ARG A 97 3.10 -6.04 -17.50
CA ARG A 97 1.92 -6.61 -18.18
C ARG A 97 1.27 -7.72 -17.37
N ASP A 98 2.08 -8.55 -16.73
CA ASP A 98 1.66 -9.74 -16.00
C ASP A 98 2.75 -10.19 -15.00
N LYS A 99 2.38 -11.16 -14.14
CA LYS A 99 3.27 -11.73 -13.12
C LYS A 99 4.52 -12.42 -13.72
N PRO A 100 4.41 -13.24 -14.80
CA PRO A 100 5.58 -13.81 -15.45
C PRO A 100 6.60 -12.77 -15.93
N ALA A 101 6.15 -11.68 -16.58
CA ALA A 101 7.02 -10.59 -17.02
C ALA A 101 7.73 -9.92 -15.83
N ARG A 102 7.00 -9.67 -14.74
CA ARG A 102 7.59 -9.17 -13.49
C ARG A 102 8.63 -10.13 -12.90
N GLU A 103 8.35 -11.44 -12.90
CA GLU A 103 9.27 -12.44 -12.34
C GLU A 103 10.54 -12.58 -13.18
N ALA A 104 10.44 -12.41 -14.50
CA ALA A 104 11.60 -12.37 -15.40
C ALA A 104 12.57 -11.22 -15.07
N ASN A 105 12.09 -10.14 -14.46
CA ASN A 105 12.91 -9.00 -14.00
C ASN A 105 13.63 -9.25 -12.66
N ALA A 106 13.31 -10.32 -11.92
CA ALA A 106 13.90 -10.58 -10.60
C ALA A 106 15.45 -10.59 -10.58
N PRO A 107 16.17 -11.11 -11.60
CA PRO A 107 17.63 -11.03 -11.65
C PRO A 107 18.17 -9.59 -11.75
N ALA A 108 17.47 -8.69 -12.46
CA ALA A 108 17.87 -7.29 -12.58
C ALA A 108 17.72 -6.56 -11.23
N VAL A 109 16.61 -6.80 -10.52
CA VAL A 109 16.38 -6.26 -9.16
C VAL A 109 17.40 -6.83 -8.17
N ALA A 110 17.74 -8.12 -8.27
CA ALA A 110 18.78 -8.73 -7.45
C ALA A 110 20.15 -8.08 -7.69
N SER A 111 20.53 -7.90 -8.96
CA SER A 111 21.80 -7.22 -9.31
C SER A 111 21.86 -5.78 -8.79
N LEU A 112 20.75 -5.03 -8.90
CA LEU A 112 20.66 -3.68 -8.33
C LEU A 112 20.84 -3.70 -6.81
N ARG A 113 20.12 -4.59 -6.11
CA ARG A 113 20.21 -4.74 -4.64
C ARG A 113 21.63 -5.08 -4.21
N ASP A 114 22.31 -5.99 -4.90
CA ASP A 114 23.66 -6.43 -4.54
C ASP A 114 24.67 -5.27 -4.69
N LYS A 115 24.52 -4.43 -5.74
CA LYS A 115 25.34 -3.21 -5.92
C LYS A 115 25.04 -2.15 -4.86
N LEU A 116 23.80 -2.05 -4.39
CA LEU A 116 23.38 -1.08 -3.37
C LEU A 116 23.61 -1.56 -1.94
N GLN A 117 23.82 -2.86 -1.71
CA GLN A 117 24.05 -3.44 -0.39
C GLN A 117 25.05 -2.67 0.48
N PRO A 118 26.26 -2.30 -0.01
CA PRO A 118 27.21 -1.55 0.81
C PRO A 118 26.79 -0.11 1.11
N LEU A 119 25.75 0.40 0.44
CA LEU A 119 25.29 1.79 0.55
C LEU A 119 24.03 1.91 1.42
N PHE A 120 23.32 0.81 1.70
CA PHE A 120 22.03 0.85 2.38
C PHE A 120 22.11 1.40 3.81
N ALA A 121 21.24 2.36 4.09
CA ALA A 121 20.79 2.69 5.44
C ALA A 121 19.52 1.90 5.80
N SER A 122 18.69 1.57 4.79
CA SER A 122 17.56 0.65 4.89
C SER A 122 17.48 -0.19 3.61
N PRO A 123 17.30 -1.52 3.69
CA PRO A 123 17.17 -2.36 2.52
C PRO A 123 15.86 -2.09 1.77
N PHE A 124 15.67 -2.79 0.65
CA PHE A 124 14.46 -2.73 -0.15
C PHE A 124 13.21 -3.17 0.63
N ASP A 125 12.22 -2.28 0.72
CA ASP A 125 10.83 -2.57 1.05
C ASP A 125 10.04 -2.68 -0.27
N VAL A 126 9.79 -3.93 -0.69
CA VAL A 126 9.13 -4.24 -1.95
C VAL A 126 7.63 -4.44 -1.72
N ARG A 127 6.80 -3.67 -2.43
CA ARG A 127 5.35 -3.73 -2.34
C ARG A 127 4.77 -4.08 -3.70
N THR A 128 4.25 -5.30 -3.82
CA THR A 128 3.47 -5.76 -4.98
C THR A 128 2.02 -5.33 -4.83
N ASN A 129 1.44 -4.79 -5.90
CA ASN A 129 0.07 -4.26 -5.90
C ASN A 129 -0.65 -4.59 -7.20
N TYR A 130 -1.97 -4.42 -7.16
CA TYR A 130 -2.88 -4.52 -8.29
C TYR A 130 -3.70 -3.23 -8.42
N GLY A 131 -4.10 -2.89 -9.64
CA GLY A 131 -4.87 -1.68 -9.91
C GLY A 131 -6.33 -1.80 -9.44
N LEU A 132 -6.81 -0.80 -8.69
CA LEU A 132 -8.23 -0.63 -8.37
C LEU A 132 -8.89 0.45 -9.23
N ASP A 133 -8.16 1.54 -9.48
CA ASP A 133 -8.57 2.64 -10.37
C ASP A 133 -7.32 3.22 -11.04
N VAL A 134 -7.13 2.90 -12.32
CA VAL A 134 -5.92 3.19 -13.10
C VAL A 134 -6.27 3.89 -14.41
N THR A 135 -5.32 4.68 -14.93
CA THR A 135 -5.52 5.65 -16.01
C THR A 135 -4.89 5.24 -17.34
N GLY A 136 -4.12 4.15 -17.38
CA GLY A 136 -3.54 3.66 -18.62
C GLY A 136 -2.60 2.47 -18.40
N PRO A 137 -2.17 1.81 -19.49
CA PRO A 137 -1.40 0.59 -19.42
C PRO A 137 0.10 0.79 -19.15
N ALA A 138 0.61 2.03 -19.18
CA ALA A 138 2.04 2.34 -19.09
C ALA A 138 2.31 3.58 -18.23
N ILE A 139 3.52 3.72 -17.69
CA ILE A 139 4.01 4.87 -16.90
C ILE A 139 5.31 5.44 -17.47
N GLY A 140 5.60 6.71 -17.19
CA GLY A 140 6.89 7.36 -17.50
C GLY A 140 6.98 8.00 -18.88
N ALA A 141 5.86 8.16 -19.55
CA ALA A 141 5.72 8.86 -20.85
C ALA A 141 4.65 9.96 -20.80
N GLU A 142 4.26 10.40 -19.61
CA GLU A 142 3.33 11.49 -19.41
C GLU A 142 3.88 12.79 -20.04
N PRO A 143 3.05 13.59 -20.72
CA PRO A 143 3.51 14.84 -21.34
C PRO A 143 3.84 15.90 -20.28
N GLY A 144 4.81 16.77 -20.57
CA GLY A 144 5.14 17.92 -19.70
C GLY A 144 5.81 17.54 -18.37
N VAL A 145 6.58 16.45 -18.36
CA VAL A 145 7.18 15.92 -17.13
C VAL A 145 8.45 16.64 -16.65
N ASP A 146 8.98 17.63 -17.38
CA ASP A 146 10.29 18.22 -17.12
C ASP A 146 10.49 18.61 -15.64
N ASN A 147 9.48 19.22 -15.03
CA ASN A 147 9.45 19.63 -13.62
C ASN A 147 8.47 18.82 -12.75
N ALA A 148 8.07 17.63 -13.22
CA ALA A 148 7.02 16.86 -12.56
C ALA A 148 7.39 16.45 -11.14
N VAL A 149 6.37 16.48 -10.28
CA VAL A 149 6.41 15.94 -8.92
C VAL A 149 5.66 14.63 -8.92
N TYR A 150 6.31 13.59 -8.39
CA TYR A 150 5.74 12.27 -8.22
C TYR A 150 5.37 12.11 -6.75
N VAL A 151 4.17 11.61 -6.47
CA VAL A 151 3.69 11.39 -5.10
C VAL A 151 3.43 9.91 -4.90
N LEU A 152 4.00 9.36 -3.84
CA LEU A 152 3.69 8.02 -3.36
C LEU A 152 3.10 8.16 -1.97
N THR A 153 1.84 7.76 -1.84
CA THR A 153 1.12 7.82 -0.57
C THR A 153 0.75 6.43 -0.13
N HIS A 154 1.08 6.09 1.11
CA HIS A 154 0.62 4.88 1.76
C HIS A 154 -0.61 5.16 2.62
N VAL A 155 -1.77 4.67 2.18
CA VAL A 155 -3.00 4.71 2.97
C VAL A 155 -3.21 3.35 3.61
N ASP A 156 -3.09 3.29 4.93
CA ASP A 156 -3.37 2.11 5.75
C ASP A 156 -4.56 2.40 6.67
N VAL A 157 -5.59 1.58 6.56
CA VAL A 157 -6.85 1.70 7.29
C VAL A 157 -7.16 0.44 8.08
N PHE A 158 -7.99 0.56 9.10
CA PHE A 158 -8.53 -0.64 9.75
C PHE A 158 -9.25 -1.52 8.71
N PRO A 159 -9.13 -2.86 8.77
CA PRO A 159 -9.73 -3.75 7.79
C PRO A 159 -11.23 -3.51 7.55
N ALA A 160 -11.98 -3.16 8.60
CA ALA A 160 -13.41 -2.83 8.51
C ALA A 160 -13.71 -1.57 7.68
N GLY A 161 -12.78 -0.62 7.62
CA GLY A 161 -12.89 0.64 6.87
C GLY A 161 -12.39 0.55 5.43
N LYS A 162 -11.87 -0.60 4.98
CA LYS A 162 -11.23 -0.78 3.66
C LYS A 162 -12.14 -0.34 2.50
N ASP A 163 -13.34 -0.91 2.40
CA ASP A 163 -14.21 -0.66 1.24
C ASP A 163 -14.73 0.78 1.19
N GLN A 164 -15.07 1.35 2.36
CA GLN A 164 -15.38 2.77 2.47
C GLN A 164 -14.20 3.64 2.00
N THR A 165 -12.96 3.27 2.38
CA THR A 165 -11.75 4.01 1.99
C THR A 165 -11.49 3.92 0.50
N ILE A 166 -11.73 2.77 -0.13
CA ILE A 166 -11.62 2.60 -1.59
C ILE A 166 -12.56 3.58 -2.31
N GLU A 167 -13.81 3.70 -1.87
CA GLU A 167 -14.77 4.62 -2.49
C GLU A 167 -14.41 6.11 -2.26
N LEU A 168 -13.88 6.44 -1.08
CA LEU A 168 -13.33 7.77 -0.80
C LEU A 168 -12.14 8.09 -1.72
N LEU A 169 -11.23 7.14 -1.94
CA LEU A 169 -10.06 7.30 -2.80
C LEU A 169 -10.43 7.40 -4.28
N LYS A 170 -11.43 6.64 -4.77
CA LYS A 170 -11.97 6.81 -6.13
C LYS A 170 -12.60 8.18 -6.33
N THR A 171 -13.32 8.68 -5.33
CA THR A 171 -13.89 10.03 -5.36
C THR A 171 -12.80 11.09 -5.41
N LEU A 172 -11.75 10.95 -4.61
CA LEU A 172 -10.56 11.80 -4.65
C LEU A 172 -9.93 11.75 -6.05
N ALA A 173 -9.63 10.56 -6.58
CA ALA A 173 -9.02 10.38 -7.88
C ALA A 173 -9.82 11.05 -9.02
N ALA A 174 -11.14 10.88 -9.03
CA ALA A 174 -12.02 11.49 -10.01
C ALA A 174 -12.03 13.04 -9.96
N ALA A 175 -11.84 13.62 -8.77
CA ALA A 175 -11.69 15.06 -8.59
C ALA A 175 -10.29 15.55 -9.01
N SER A 176 -9.23 14.89 -8.53
CA SER A 176 -7.82 15.23 -8.84
C SER A 176 -7.55 15.21 -10.34
N ARG A 177 -8.11 14.24 -11.08
CA ARG A 177 -7.95 14.12 -12.55
C ARG A 177 -8.53 15.29 -13.34
N LYS A 178 -9.31 16.17 -12.71
CA LYS A 178 -9.87 17.38 -13.34
C LYS A 178 -9.07 18.63 -13.01
N GLU A 179 -8.05 18.52 -12.16
CA GLU A 179 -7.26 19.66 -11.73
C GLU A 179 -6.24 20.09 -12.78
N THR A 180 -5.95 21.39 -12.81
CA THR A 180 -4.93 21.93 -13.71
C THR A 180 -3.56 21.42 -13.30
N GLY A 181 -2.84 20.80 -14.24
CA GLY A 181 -1.50 20.24 -13.98
C GLY A 181 -1.51 18.82 -13.43
N HIS A 182 -2.68 18.17 -13.33
CA HIS A 182 -2.75 16.72 -13.20
C HIS A 182 -2.11 16.05 -14.42
N LEU A 183 -1.27 15.04 -14.16
CA LEU A 183 -0.73 14.14 -15.19
C LEU A 183 -1.16 12.68 -14.96
N ARG A 184 -1.18 12.23 -13.70
CA ARG A 184 -1.63 10.89 -13.30
C ARG A 184 -2.13 10.88 -11.86
N PHE A 185 -3.16 10.07 -11.60
CA PHE A 185 -3.64 9.77 -10.24
C PHE A 185 -4.25 8.37 -10.24
N GLU A 186 -3.67 7.45 -9.49
CA GLU A 186 -4.04 6.03 -9.49
C GLU A 186 -4.17 5.48 -8.08
N LEU A 187 -5.09 4.55 -7.93
CA LEU A 187 -5.35 3.80 -6.71
C LEU A 187 -5.00 2.33 -6.92
N TRP A 188 -4.16 1.80 -6.05
CA TRP A 188 -3.77 0.40 -6.05
C TRP A 188 -4.16 -0.28 -4.73
N GLN A 189 -4.05 -1.61 -4.71
CA GLN A 189 -4.21 -2.43 -3.52
C GLN A 189 -3.03 -3.38 -3.36
N GLN A 190 -2.45 -3.42 -2.16
CA GLN A 190 -1.29 -4.24 -1.88
C GLN A 190 -1.66 -5.74 -1.80
N GLU A 191 -0.84 -6.59 -2.42
CA GLU A 191 -0.97 -8.04 -2.37
C GLU A 191 -0.85 -8.54 -0.92
N GLY A 192 -1.80 -9.38 -0.49
CA GLY A 192 -1.84 -9.96 0.85
C GLY A 192 -2.15 -8.98 1.98
N ARG A 193 -2.36 -7.69 1.69
CA ARG A 193 -2.69 -6.65 2.67
C ARG A 193 -3.79 -5.73 2.11
N PHE A 194 -5.01 -6.24 2.03
CA PHE A 194 -6.09 -5.58 1.31
C PHE A 194 -6.49 -4.21 1.88
N ASN A 195 -6.20 -3.94 3.16
CA ASN A 195 -6.41 -2.65 3.82
C ASN A 195 -5.28 -1.63 3.57
N HIS A 196 -4.25 -2.01 2.81
CA HIS A 196 -3.19 -1.12 2.35
C HIS A 196 -3.49 -0.68 0.92
N LEU A 197 -3.64 0.63 0.74
CA LEU A 197 -4.17 1.25 -0.48
C LEU A 197 -3.19 2.33 -0.98
N PRO A 198 -2.10 1.95 -1.69
CA PRO A 198 -1.18 2.93 -2.25
C PRO A 198 -1.88 3.86 -3.26
N VAL A 199 -1.55 5.15 -3.18
CA VAL A 199 -1.92 6.15 -4.18
C VAL A 199 -0.65 6.60 -4.89
N PHE A 200 -0.71 6.62 -6.22
CA PHE A 200 0.38 7.08 -7.07
C PHE A 200 -0.08 8.27 -7.90
N GLU A 201 0.64 9.37 -7.80
CA GLU A 201 0.29 10.63 -8.46
C GLU A 201 1.47 11.19 -9.23
N ILE A 202 1.17 11.87 -10.33
CA ILE A 202 2.12 12.69 -11.08
C ILE A 202 1.45 14.04 -11.33
N TRP A 203 2.15 15.09 -10.92
CA TRP A 203 1.77 16.48 -11.11
C TRP A 203 2.82 17.17 -11.98
N ARG A 204 2.40 18.07 -12.86
CA ARG A 204 3.28 18.79 -13.79
C ARG A 204 4.41 19.55 -13.06
N ASP A 205 4.11 20.08 -11.87
CA ASP A 205 5.03 20.89 -11.09
C ASP A 205 4.59 20.93 -9.61
N ALA A 206 5.47 21.47 -8.74
CA ALA A 206 5.20 21.60 -7.31
C ALA A 206 4.03 22.56 -7.00
N GLN A 207 3.73 23.52 -7.88
CA GLN A 207 2.59 24.41 -7.69
C GLN A 207 1.27 23.67 -7.88
N ALA A 208 1.15 22.83 -8.91
CA ALA A 208 0.00 21.99 -9.16
C ALA A 208 -0.22 20.98 -8.01
N GLN A 209 0.86 20.32 -7.55
CA GLN A 209 0.78 19.42 -6.40
C GLN A 209 0.37 20.17 -5.12
N GLY A 210 0.93 21.35 -4.86
CA GLY A 210 0.56 22.18 -3.72
C GLY A 210 -0.89 22.66 -3.78
N ALA A 211 -1.41 22.96 -4.96
CA ALA A 211 -2.82 23.29 -5.17
C ALA A 211 -3.72 22.08 -4.86
N HIS A 212 -3.38 20.90 -5.37
CA HIS A 212 -4.07 19.63 -5.07
C HIS A 212 -4.12 19.38 -3.56
N ALA A 213 -2.98 19.46 -2.88
CA ALA A 213 -2.86 19.19 -1.44
C ALA A 213 -3.76 20.11 -0.58
N ASN A 214 -4.06 21.32 -1.07
CA ASN A 214 -4.90 22.32 -0.39
C ASN A 214 -6.34 22.37 -0.92
N ALA A 215 -6.68 21.60 -1.95
CA ALA A 215 -7.99 21.63 -2.58
C ALA A 215 -9.10 21.21 -1.60
N PRO A 216 -10.31 21.78 -1.71
CA PRO A 216 -11.43 21.44 -0.82
C PRO A 216 -11.74 19.94 -0.78
N HIS A 217 -11.68 19.25 -1.92
CA HIS A 217 -11.97 17.81 -1.99
C HIS A 217 -10.86 16.95 -1.36
N THR A 218 -9.59 17.37 -1.43
CA THR A 218 -8.47 16.70 -0.75
C THR A 218 -8.58 16.85 0.76
N ARG A 219 -8.96 18.05 1.23
CA ARG A 219 -9.21 18.29 2.66
C ARG A 219 -10.41 17.49 3.19
N ASP A 220 -11.50 17.45 2.43
CA ASP A 220 -12.69 16.67 2.76
C ASP A 220 -12.37 15.16 2.81
N PHE A 221 -11.63 14.65 1.82
CA PHE A 221 -11.13 13.27 1.83
C PHE A 221 -10.32 12.98 3.09
N ARG A 222 -9.30 13.81 3.41
CA ARG A 222 -8.45 13.60 4.59
C ARG A 222 -9.27 13.62 5.87
N ALA A 223 -10.23 14.52 6.01
CA ALA A 223 -11.12 14.58 7.18
C ALA A 223 -11.97 13.30 7.33
N LYS A 224 -12.49 12.75 6.23
CA LYS A 224 -13.26 11.50 6.22
C LYS A 224 -12.40 10.25 6.43
N LEU A 225 -11.13 10.32 6.06
CA LEU A 225 -10.18 9.22 6.23
C LEU A 225 -9.76 9.06 7.70
N VAL A 226 -9.58 10.14 8.46
CA VAL A 226 -9.11 10.14 9.87
C VAL A 226 -9.73 9.02 10.73
N PRO A 227 -11.05 8.86 10.82
CA PRO A 227 -11.65 7.82 11.67
C PRO A 227 -11.40 6.38 11.19
N LEU A 228 -10.88 6.19 9.97
CA LEU A 228 -10.62 4.89 9.36
C LEU A 228 -9.15 4.47 9.46
N GLN A 229 -8.24 5.39 9.79
CA GLN A 229 -6.78 5.16 9.72
C GLN A 229 -6.29 4.08 10.68
N GLY A 230 -5.59 3.09 10.13
CA GLY A 230 -4.83 2.09 10.89
C GLY A 230 -3.39 2.54 11.16
N ALA A 231 -2.86 3.42 10.30
CA ALA A 231 -1.57 4.08 10.48
C ALA A 231 -1.60 5.53 9.97
N LEU A 232 -0.49 6.25 10.19
CA LEU A 232 -0.33 7.62 9.70
C LEU A 232 -0.43 7.68 8.17
N TYR A 233 -0.97 8.79 7.68
CA TYR A 233 -1.01 9.11 6.25
C TYR A 233 0.41 9.47 5.80
N ASP A 234 1.10 8.53 5.15
CA ASP A 234 2.50 8.69 4.73
C ASP A 234 2.53 9.10 3.25
N GLU A 235 2.57 10.40 3.00
CA GLU A 235 2.69 11.03 1.68
C GLU A 235 4.14 11.49 1.46
N ARG A 236 4.73 11.07 0.33
CA ARG A 236 6.12 11.40 -0.01
C ARG A 236 6.22 11.93 -1.44
N LEU A 237 6.97 13.00 -1.61
CA LEU A 237 7.15 13.69 -2.88
C LEU A 237 8.54 13.43 -3.45
N TYR A 238 8.61 13.16 -4.75
CA TYR A 238 9.81 12.75 -5.45
C TYR A 238 9.99 13.54 -6.74
N THR A 239 11.25 13.62 -7.19
CA THR A 239 11.62 13.92 -8.58
C THR A 239 12.04 12.63 -9.29
N ALA A 240 11.80 12.56 -10.60
CA ALA A 240 12.30 11.45 -11.41
C ALA A 240 13.81 11.57 -11.66
N ILE A 241 14.48 10.43 -11.56
CA ILE A 241 15.86 10.25 -12.00
C ILE A 241 15.82 9.98 -13.51
N ARG A 242 16.43 10.88 -14.29
CA ARG A 242 16.57 10.78 -15.74
C ARG A 242 18.00 10.44 -16.12
#